data_AF-A0A3M1N9R3-F1
#
_entry.id   AF-A0A3M1N9R3-F1
#
_cell.length_a   1.000
_cell.length_b   1.000
_cell.length_c   1.000
_cell.angle_alpha   90.00
_cell.angle_beta   90.00
_cell.angle_gamma   90.00
#
_symmetry.space_group_name_H-M   'P 1'
#
loop_
_entity.id
_entity.type
_entity.pdbx_description
1 polymer ?
#
loop_
_entity_poly.entity_id
_entity_poly.type
_entity_poly.pdbx_seq_one_letter_code
_entity_poly.pdbx_strand_id
1 'polypeptide(L)'
;PTEVGILASIVEQESYRKSEWPLIASVYLNRLRLGMPLQADPTVIYAVGDFTVQRVTHRMLEKDSPYNTYKRKGLPPGPIGTPSKEAIEAVLSYTPSSYLYFCARPDNSGFHDFSESYAEHLAKARRYQQALTRWLTQKK
;
A
#
# COMPACT_ATOMS: atom_id res chain seq x y z
N PRO A 1 9.56 13.51 13.81
CA PRO A 1 9.05 14.31 12.65
C PRO A 1 9.25 13.63 11.29
N THR A 2 10.46 13.13 11.02
CA THR A 2 10.81 12.49 9.73
C THR A 2 9.96 11.27 9.42
N GLU A 3 9.70 10.40 10.40
CA GLU A 3 8.93 9.15 10.24
C GLU A 3 7.52 9.40 9.71
N VAL A 4 6.88 10.48 10.13
CA VAL A 4 5.55 10.89 9.65
C VAL A 4 5.62 11.24 8.16
N GLY A 5 6.65 11.99 7.74
CA GLY A 5 6.85 12.33 6.33
C GLY A 5 7.12 11.09 5.47
N ILE A 6 7.88 10.12 5.99
CA ILE A 6 8.13 8.84 5.31
C ILE A 6 6.82 8.09 5.11
N LEU A 7 6.07 7.87 6.18
CA LEU A 7 4.82 7.13 6.11
C LEU A 7 3.77 7.85 5.26
N ALA A 8 3.66 9.17 5.37
CA ALA A 8 2.74 9.97 4.55
C ALA A 8 3.06 9.86 3.07
N SER A 9 4.35 9.87 2.69
CA SER A 9 4.77 9.70 1.29
C SER A 9 4.41 8.33 0.72
N ILE A 10 4.30 7.30 1.56
CA ILE A 10 3.87 5.97 1.17
C ILE A 10 2.34 5.94 1.05
N VAL A 11 1.61 6.38 2.08
CA VAL A 11 0.14 6.38 2.12
C VAL A 11 -0.46 7.13 0.94
N GLU A 12 0.10 8.27 0.58
CA GLU A 12 -0.38 9.08 -0.55
C GLU A 12 -0.27 8.37 -1.90
N GLN A 13 0.75 7.53 -2.08
CA GLN A 13 0.98 6.79 -3.32
C GLN A 13 0.18 5.47 -3.39
N GLU A 14 -0.42 5.01 -2.29
CA GLU A 14 -1.21 3.77 -2.25
C GLU A 14 -2.61 3.93 -2.84
N SER A 15 -3.23 5.09 -2.66
CA SER A 15 -4.61 5.29 -3.08
C SER A 15 -4.86 6.71 -3.53
N TYR A 16 -5.54 6.84 -4.67
CA TYR A 16 -6.11 8.12 -5.12
C TYR A 16 -7.32 8.55 -4.26
N ARG A 17 -7.88 7.65 -3.44
CA ARG A 17 -9.01 7.95 -2.55
C ARG A 17 -8.49 8.48 -1.21
N LYS A 18 -8.42 9.82 -1.10
CA LYS A 18 -7.99 10.50 0.13
C LYS A 18 -8.75 10.07 1.39
N SER A 19 -10.02 9.68 1.24
CA SER A 19 -10.84 9.18 2.35
C SER A 19 -10.35 7.86 2.94
N GLU A 20 -9.50 7.10 2.24
CA GLU A 20 -8.92 5.85 2.74
C GLU A 20 -7.58 6.05 3.45
N TRP A 21 -6.91 7.20 3.25
CA TRP A 21 -5.57 7.46 3.78
C TRP A 21 -5.47 7.26 5.30
N PRO A 22 -6.41 7.72 6.14
CA PRO A 22 -6.36 7.48 7.58
C PRO A 22 -6.40 5.98 7.94
N LEU A 23 -7.09 5.17 7.13
CA LEU A 23 -7.22 3.73 7.39
C LEU A 23 -6.00 2.95 6.86
N ILE A 24 -5.44 3.36 5.71
CA ILE A 24 -4.17 2.82 5.18
C ILE A 24 -3.02 3.14 6.15
N ALA A 25 -2.97 4.36 6.69
CA ALA A 25 -2.02 4.75 7.74
C ALA A 25 -2.14 3.82 8.97
N SER A 26 -3.36 3.51 9.41
CA SER A 26 -3.61 2.55 10.48
C SER A 26 -3.01 1.18 10.21
N VAL A 27 -3.22 0.64 9.00
CA VAL A 27 -2.64 -0.67 8.59
C VAL A 27 -1.12 -0.66 8.70
N TYR A 28 -0.46 0.37 8.17
CA TYR A 28 0.99 0.45 8.22
C TYR A 28 1.52 0.64 9.65
N LEU A 29 0.87 1.47 10.46
CA LEU A 29 1.24 1.63 11.88
C LEU A 29 1.07 0.31 12.65
N ASN A 30 0.01 -0.45 12.39
CA ASN A 30 -0.19 -1.77 12.99
C ASN A 30 0.91 -2.74 12.59
N ARG A 31 1.26 -2.79 11.29
CA ARG A 31 2.37 -3.63 10.80
C ARG A 31 3.70 -3.24 11.44
N LEU A 32 4.00 -1.95 11.55
CA LEU A 32 5.21 -1.46 12.22
C LEU A 32 5.27 -1.92 13.69
N ARG A 33 4.17 -1.78 14.43
CA ARG A 33 4.07 -2.22 15.84
C ARG A 33 4.30 -3.72 16.00
N LEU A 34 3.86 -4.52 15.02
CA LEU A 34 4.04 -5.98 15.02
C LEU A 34 5.38 -6.44 14.41
N GLY A 35 6.24 -5.53 13.95
CA GLY A 35 7.48 -5.89 13.26
C GLY A 35 7.24 -6.64 11.94
N MET A 36 6.09 -6.40 11.30
CA MET A 36 5.76 -6.90 9.98
C MET A 36 6.37 -5.99 8.90
N PRO A 37 6.81 -6.55 7.75
CA PRO A 37 7.19 -5.73 6.59
C PRO A 37 5.98 -4.94 6.07
N LEU A 38 6.20 -3.71 5.59
CA LEU A 38 5.11 -2.88 5.07
C LEU A 38 4.54 -3.47 3.78
N GLN A 39 5.41 -3.99 2.90
CA GLN A 39 5.03 -4.54 1.60
C GLN A 39 4.22 -3.54 0.76
N ALA A 40 4.75 -2.31 0.67
CA ALA A 40 4.13 -1.22 -0.06
C ALA A 40 4.70 -1.16 -1.48
N ASP A 41 3.86 -1.35 -2.49
CA ASP A 41 4.24 -1.33 -3.91
C ASP A 41 4.97 -0.03 -4.32
N PRO A 42 4.52 1.18 -3.91
CA PRO A 42 5.21 2.44 -4.24
C PRO A 42 6.67 2.48 -3.81
N THR A 43 7.02 1.80 -2.72
CA THR A 43 8.41 1.76 -2.22
C THR A 43 9.32 0.92 -3.11
N VAL A 44 8.77 -0.11 -3.76
CA VAL A 44 9.48 -0.93 -4.75
C VAL A 44 9.61 -0.16 -6.07
N ILE A 45 8.57 0.54 -6.51
CA ILE A 45 8.62 1.41 -7.68
C ILE A 45 9.72 2.46 -7.51
N TYR A 46 9.78 3.11 -6.35
CA TYR A 46 10.86 4.04 -6.00
C TYR A 46 12.24 3.37 -6.00
N ALA A 47 12.36 2.17 -5.44
CA ALA A 47 13.62 1.42 -5.42
C ALA A 47 14.11 0.99 -6.82
N VAL A 48 13.19 0.75 -7.76
CA VAL A 48 13.51 0.44 -9.15
C VAL A 48 13.85 1.70 -9.94
N GLY A 49 13.22 2.84 -9.62
CA GLY A 49 13.44 4.11 -10.29
C GLY A 49 12.67 4.27 -11.61
N ASP A 50 11.70 3.39 -11.88
CA ASP A 50 10.83 3.46 -13.07
C ASP A 50 9.39 3.77 -12.65
N PHE A 51 9.03 5.04 -12.75
CA PHE A 51 7.70 5.55 -12.38
C PHE A 51 6.64 5.35 -13.47
N THR A 52 7.00 4.74 -14.60
CA THR A 52 6.03 4.35 -15.65
C THR A 52 5.35 3.02 -15.34
N VAL A 53 5.87 2.27 -14.35
CA VAL A 53 5.33 0.98 -13.94
C VAL A 53 3.92 1.13 -13.37
N GLN A 54 2.96 0.49 -14.04
CA GLN A 54 1.57 0.41 -13.58
C GLN A 54 1.29 -0.85 -12.75
N ARG A 55 2.19 -1.84 -12.77
CA ARG A 55 2.04 -3.09 -12.04
C ARG A 55 3.38 -3.61 -11.56
N VAL A 56 3.52 -3.78 -10.25
CA VAL A 56 4.70 -4.40 -9.65
C VAL A 56 4.76 -5.87 -10.03
N THR A 57 5.92 -6.30 -10.54
CA THR A 57 6.18 -7.70 -10.94
C THR A 57 7.00 -8.42 -9.87
N HIS A 58 6.96 -9.76 -9.86
CA HIS A 58 7.76 -10.56 -8.92
C HIS A 58 9.25 -10.22 -8.99
N ARG A 59 9.79 -10.00 -10.20
CA ARG A 59 11.19 -9.60 -10.40
C ARG A 59 11.54 -8.28 -9.73
N MET A 60 10.61 -7.32 -9.69
CA MET A 60 10.83 -6.04 -9.01
C MET A 60 10.90 -6.22 -7.50
N LEU A 61 10.10 -7.13 -6.93
CA LEU A 61 10.10 -7.44 -5.49
C LEU A 61 11.45 -7.99 -5.00
N GLU A 62 12.26 -8.57 -5.90
CA GLU A 62 13.57 -9.11 -5.57
C GLU A 62 14.68 -8.04 -5.48
N LYS A 63 14.43 -6.83 -5.99
CA LYS A 63 15.40 -5.71 -6.01
C LYS A 63 15.99 -5.50 -4.61
N ASP A 64 17.30 -5.60 -4.48
CA ASP A 64 17.97 -5.24 -3.23
C ASP A 64 18.11 -3.72 -3.14
N SER A 65 17.41 -3.14 -2.17
CA SER A 65 17.37 -1.71 -1.89
C SER A 65 16.90 -1.50 -0.46
N PRO A 66 17.41 -0.48 0.26
CA PRO A 66 16.90 -0.14 1.57
C PRO A 66 15.45 0.39 1.53
N TYR A 67 14.96 0.80 0.35
CA TYR A 67 13.56 1.19 0.15
C TYR A 67 12.61 0.01 -0.11
N ASN A 68 13.12 -1.20 -0.36
CA ASN A 68 12.25 -2.35 -0.63
C ASN A 68 11.64 -2.89 0.67
N THR A 69 10.43 -2.43 0.97
CA THR A 69 9.67 -2.83 2.17
C THR A 69 9.09 -4.25 2.13
N TYR A 70 9.32 -5.01 1.06
CA TYR A 70 9.11 -6.46 1.05
C TYR A 70 10.29 -7.22 1.67
N LYS A 71 11.50 -6.67 1.56
CA LYS A 71 12.76 -7.31 2.03
C LYS A 71 13.27 -6.71 3.34
N ARG A 72 12.94 -5.45 3.62
CA ARG A 72 13.36 -4.73 4.82
C ARG A 72 12.15 -4.42 5.70
N LYS A 73 12.26 -4.70 7.00
CA LYS A 73 11.24 -4.35 8.01
C LYS A 73 11.41 -2.90 8.44
N GLY A 74 10.33 -2.29 8.94
CA GLY A 74 10.33 -0.90 9.38
C GLY A 74 10.08 0.08 8.22
N LEU A 75 10.31 1.36 8.51
CA LEU A 75 10.25 2.42 7.50
C LEU A 75 11.51 2.41 6.61
N PRO A 76 11.41 2.80 5.34
CA PRO A 76 12.58 3.04 4.50
C PRO A 76 13.42 4.24 5.02
N PRO A 77 14.65 4.46 4.52
CA PRO A 77 15.54 5.51 5.03
C PRO A 77 15.02 6.94 4.90
N GLY A 78 14.07 7.16 3.99
CA GLY A 78 13.51 8.47 3.70
C GLY A 78 12.19 8.35 2.93
N PRO A 79 11.51 9.48 2.69
CA PRO A 79 10.26 9.50 1.95
C PRO A 79 10.49 9.14 0.48
N ILE A 80 9.47 8.60 -0.17
CA ILE A 80 9.49 8.23 -1.61
C ILE A 80 8.94 9.33 -2.52
N GLY A 81 8.66 10.50 -1.95
CA GLY A 81 8.15 11.69 -2.62
C GLY A 81 7.90 12.79 -1.59
N THR A 82 7.51 13.98 -2.04
CA THR A 82 7.11 15.06 -1.13
C THR A 82 5.65 14.86 -0.73
N PRO A 83 5.34 14.48 0.52
CA PRO A 83 3.96 14.24 0.92
C PRO A 83 3.17 15.55 0.98
N SER A 84 1.90 15.50 0.60
CA SER A 84 0.97 16.59 0.81
C SER A 84 0.67 16.82 2.29
N LYS A 85 0.17 18.02 2.60
CA LYS A 85 -0.29 18.35 3.95
C LYS A 85 -1.39 17.39 4.40
N GLU A 86 -2.32 17.06 3.51
CA GLU A 86 -3.42 16.14 3.79
C GLU A 86 -2.92 14.72 4.09
N ALA A 87 -1.87 14.26 3.41
CA ALA A 87 -1.26 12.95 3.69
C ALA A 87 -0.60 12.94 5.08
N ILE A 88 0.09 14.01 5.45
CA ILE A 88 0.68 14.18 6.79
C ILE A 88 -0.42 14.18 7.85
N GLU A 89 -1.49 14.94 7.65
CA GLU A 89 -2.64 14.99 8.57
C GLU A 89 -3.33 13.63 8.68
N ALA A 90 -3.47 12.89 7.57
CA ALA A 90 -4.05 11.55 7.59
C ALA A 90 -3.22 10.54 8.41
N VAL A 91 -1.90 10.69 8.43
CA VAL A 91 -1.01 9.86 9.28
C VAL A 91 -1.09 10.28 10.74
N LEU A 92 -1.10 11.58 11.03
CA LEU A 92 -1.17 12.11 12.40
C LEU A 92 -2.54 11.82 13.06
N SER A 93 -3.61 11.89 12.27
CA SER A 93 -5.00 11.69 12.68
C SER A 93 -5.60 10.42 12.07
N TYR A 94 -4.79 9.36 11.98
CA TYR A 94 -5.20 8.09 11.40
C TYR A 94 -6.43 7.51 12.10
N THR A 95 -7.23 6.70 11.41
CA THR A 95 -8.41 6.05 11.99
C THR A 95 -7.98 4.73 12.63
N PRO A 96 -8.02 4.58 13.97
CA PRO A 96 -7.59 3.35 14.62
C PRO A 96 -8.42 2.16 14.16
N SER A 97 -7.74 1.06 13.87
CA SER A 97 -8.35 -0.21 13.46
C SER A 97 -7.42 -1.38 13.78
N SER A 98 -7.93 -2.60 13.68
CA SER A 98 -7.12 -3.83 13.80
C SER A 98 -6.66 -4.38 12.45
N TYR A 99 -6.89 -3.64 11.36
CA TYR A 99 -6.57 -4.11 10.02
C TYR A 99 -5.05 -4.24 9.81
N LEU A 100 -4.68 -5.31 9.12
CA LEU A 100 -3.30 -5.63 8.76
C LEU A 100 -3.10 -5.77 7.25
N TYR A 101 -4.19 -5.82 6.48
CA TYR A 101 -4.14 -6.03 5.04
C TYR A 101 -5.18 -5.16 4.35
N PHE A 102 -4.91 -4.81 3.10
CA PHE A 102 -5.90 -4.24 2.20
C PHE A 102 -5.64 -4.69 0.76
N CYS A 103 -6.67 -4.73 -0.06
CA CYS A 103 -6.57 -5.00 -1.50
C CYS A 103 -7.66 -4.25 -2.26
N ALA A 104 -7.45 -3.97 -3.54
CA ALA A 104 -8.43 -3.27 -4.37
C ALA A 104 -9.79 -4.01 -4.39
N ARG A 105 -10.89 -3.25 -4.40
CA ARG A 105 -12.26 -3.79 -4.49
C ARG A 105 -12.56 -4.32 -5.88
N PRO A 106 -13.39 -5.39 -6.00
CA PRO A 106 -13.77 -5.98 -7.28
C PRO A 106 -14.80 -5.16 -8.09
N ASP A 107 -15.24 -4.00 -7.60
CA ASP A 107 -16.33 -3.19 -8.16
C ASP A 107 -15.86 -2.04 -9.07
N ASN A 108 -14.55 -1.96 -9.36
CA ASN A 108 -13.92 -0.87 -10.12
C ASN A 108 -14.13 0.54 -9.51
N SER A 109 -14.53 0.63 -8.24
CA SER A 109 -14.71 1.91 -7.56
C SER A 109 -13.38 2.62 -7.26
N GLY A 110 -12.26 1.90 -7.33
CA GLY A 110 -10.94 2.39 -6.94
C GLY A 110 -10.73 2.48 -5.42
N PHE A 111 -11.64 1.91 -4.63
CA PHE A 111 -11.48 1.73 -3.19
C PHE A 111 -10.83 0.39 -2.86
N HIS A 112 -10.44 0.22 -1.60
CA HIS A 112 -9.85 -0.98 -1.03
C HIS A 112 -10.81 -1.67 -0.04
N ASP A 113 -10.71 -3.00 0.01
CA ASP A 113 -11.21 -3.82 1.11
C ASP A 113 -10.10 -4.04 2.12
N PHE A 114 -10.40 -3.81 3.39
CA PHE A 114 -9.47 -3.97 4.52
C PHE A 114 -9.72 -5.31 5.22
N SER A 115 -8.70 -5.91 5.84
CA SER A 115 -8.81 -7.22 6.50
C SER A 115 -7.85 -7.32 7.69
N GLU A 116 -8.29 -8.03 8.73
CA GLU A 116 -7.49 -8.28 9.93
C GLU A 116 -6.66 -9.56 9.78
N SER A 117 -7.17 -10.55 9.05
CA SER A 117 -6.51 -11.84 8.84
C SER A 117 -6.02 -12.03 7.41
N TYR A 118 -4.95 -12.82 7.27
CA TYR A 118 -4.41 -13.17 5.95
C TYR A 118 -5.40 -14.02 5.14
N ALA A 119 -6.16 -14.92 5.78
CA ALA A 119 -7.15 -15.76 5.12
C ALA A 119 -8.28 -14.92 4.47
N GLU A 120 -8.75 -13.91 5.19
CA GLU A 120 -9.76 -12.96 4.70
C GLU A 120 -9.21 -12.13 3.53
N HIS A 121 -7.99 -11.61 3.68
CA HIS A 121 -7.30 -10.87 2.62
C HIS A 121 -7.18 -11.71 1.34
N LEU A 122 -6.76 -12.97 1.44
CA LEU A 122 -6.66 -13.87 0.29
C LEU A 122 -8.03 -14.12 -0.36
N ALA A 123 -9.10 -14.23 0.43
CA ALA A 123 -10.45 -14.38 -0.13
C ALA A 123 -10.90 -13.14 -0.91
N LYS A 124 -10.64 -11.93 -0.40
CA LYS A 124 -10.93 -10.66 -1.07
C LYS A 124 -10.06 -10.45 -2.31
N ALA A 125 -8.77 -10.75 -2.23
CA ALA A 125 -7.83 -10.68 -3.36
C ALA A 125 -8.25 -11.63 -4.50
N ARG A 126 -8.71 -12.85 -4.20
CA ARG A 126 -9.26 -13.77 -5.22
C ARG A 126 -10.49 -13.19 -5.92
N ARG A 127 -11.40 -12.55 -5.19
CA ARG A 127 -12.58 -11.88 -5.78
C ARG A 127 -12.16 -10.76 -6.73
N TYR A 128 -11.19 -9.94 -6.33
CA TYR A 128 -10.62 -8.90 -7.20
C TYR A 128 -10.00 -9.48 -8.47
N GLN A 129 -9.16 -10.51 -8.35
CA GLN A 129 -8.53 -11.17 -9.51
C GLN A 129 -9.55 -11.75 -10.48
N GLN A 130 -10.63 -12.36 -9.98
CA GLN A 130 -11.73 -12.88 -10.80
C GLN A 130 -12.47 -11.75 -11.53
N ALA A 131 -12.78 -10.65 -10.85
CA ALA A 131 -13.43 -9.48 -11.44
C ALA A 131 -12.55 -8.85 -12.53
N LEU A 132 -11.25 -8.66 -12.25
CA LEU A 132 -10.28 -8.13 -13.22
C LEU A 132 -10.17 -9.05 -14.45
N THR A 133 -10.10 -10.36 -14.25
CA THR A 133 -10.05 -11.33 -15.35
C THR A 133 -11.30 -11.22 -16.23
N ARG A 134 -12.49 -11.16 -15.64
CA ARG A 134 -13.75 -10.99 -16.38
C ARG A 134 -13.76 -9.69 -17.19
N TRP A 135 -13.33 -8.59 -16.58
CA TRP A 135 -13.27 -7.28 -17.24
C TRP A 135 -12.29 -7.26 -18.42
N LEU A 136 -11.09 -7.84 -18.26
CA LEU A 136 -10.10 -7.94 -19.33
C LEU A 136 -10.59 -8.81 -20.49
N THR A 137 -11.34 -9.87 -20.22
CA THR A 137 -11.92 -10.74 -21.26
C THR A 137 -13.04 -10.05 -22.03
N GLN A 138 -13.86 -9.21 -21.38
CA GLN A 138 -14.95 -8.48 -22.03
C GLN A 138 -14.49 -7.29 -22.88
N LYS A 139 -13.27 -6.80 -22.64
CA LYS A 139 -12.66 -5.71 -23.42
C LYS A 139 -11.93 -6.19 -24.69
N LYS A 140 -11.75 -7.50 -24.86
CA LYS A 140 -11.22 -8.11 -26.08
C LYS A 140 -12.35 -8.46 -27.02
#